data_AF-A0A652P303-F1
#
_entry.id   AF-A0A652P303-F1
#
_cell.length_a   1.000
_cell.length_b   1.000
_cell.length_c   1.000
_cell.angle_alpha   90.00
_cell.angle_beta   90.00
_cell.angle_gamma   90.00
#
_symmetry.space_group_name_H-M   'P 1'
#
loop_
_entity.id
_entity.type
_entity.pdbx_description
1 polymer ?
#
loop_
_entity_poly.entity_id
_entity_poly.type
_entity_poly.pdbx_seq_one_letter_code
_entity_poly.pdbx_strand_id
1 'polypeptide(L)'
;MGLPEPAGAWERIVEFKDGETGRRVVVNPPRSGHPYQVRFDGHGAPLAGGLTGDVAEVVGATAAWMGGAGLEATAAAAPFVRFREWALAQERAPLDPVELMWMIKLDRVHLPPYDRHPRPHALLAAAYAQPVLRRLMPVNSHFNLWFSTTVETPWRAKVGGTVDPNHEGRYAVWNDGGPVACFDTAEEAVALVVARLPEGAGPAR
;
A
#
# COMPACT_ATOMS: atom_id res chain seq x y z
N MET A 1 28.07 -10.99 12.22
CA MET A 1 27.31 -9.98 12.99
C MET A 1 25.97 -10.62 13.33
N GLY A 2 25.58 -10.68 14.61
CA GLY A 2 24.34 -11.33 15.03
C GLY A 2 23.11 -10.49 14.68
N LEU A 3 21.97 -11.14 14.44
CA LEU A 3 20.71 -10.43 14.24
C LEU A 3 20.33 -9.64 15.52
N PRO A 4 19.74 -8.44 15.39
CA PRO A 4 19.16 -7.75 16.55
C PRO A 4 18.05 -8.60 17.17
N GLU A 5 17.93 -8.53 18.50
CA GLU A 5 16.85 -9.20 19.25
C GLU A 5 15.47 -8.66 18.79
N PRO A 6 14.45 -9.53 18.65
CA PRO A 6 13.13 -9.13 18.18
C PRO A 6 12.46 -8.15 19.16
N ALA A 7 11.85 -7.10 18.61
CA ALA A 7 11.21 -6.05 19.41
C ALA A 7 9.87 -6.49 20.06
N GLY A 8 9.37 -7.68 19.71
CA GLY A 8 8.19 -8.29 20.31
C GLY A 8 7.75 -9.54 19.53
N ALA A 9 7.27 -10.55 20.25
CA ALA A 9 6.67 -11.75 19.69
C ALA A 9 5.24 -11.87 20.22
N TRP A 10 4.27 -11.35 19.48
CA TRP A 10 2.88 -11.79 19.63
C TRP A 10 2.75 -13.02 18.73
N GLU A 11 2.13 -14.10 19.22
CA GLU A 11 2.32 -15.51 18.83
C GLU A 11 2.36 -15.91 17.34
N ARG A 12 2.27 -15.02 16.35
CA ARG A 12 2.34 -15.33 14.92
C ARG A 12 3.04 -14.31 14.02
N ILE A 13 3.77 -13.31 14.53
CA ILE A 13 4.59 -12.41 13.68
C ILE A 13 5.90 -12.09 14.42
N VAL A 14 7.01 -12.14 13.69
CA VAL A 14 8.33 -11.68 14.17
C VAL A 14 8.62 -10.32 13.56
N GLU A 15 9.01 -9.37 14.40
CA GLU A 15 9.35 -8.00 13.99
C GLU A 15 10.77 -7.62 14.42
N PHE A 16 11.55 -7.17 13.44
CA PHE A 16 12.85 -6.55 13.65
C PHE A 16 12.72 -5.07 13.31
N LYS A 17 13.20 -4.19 14.18
CA LYS A 17 13.11 -2.74 13.98
C LYS A 17 14.39 -2.07 14.46
N ASP A 18 14.88 -1.16 13.64
CA ASP A 18 15.95 -0.23 13.97
C ASP A 18 15.32 1.13 14.27
N GLY A 19 15.52 1.62 15.49
CA GLY A 19 14.96 2.88 15.96
C GLY A 19 15.66 4.11 15.37
N GLU A 20 16.91 4.00 14.95
CA GLU A 20 17.70 5.11 14.41
C GLU A 20 17.37 5.32 12.92
N THR A 21 17.36 4.23 12.15
CA THR A 21 17.13 4.29 10.70
C THR A 21 15.66 4.19 10.32
N GLY A 22 14.80 3.76 11.25
CA GLY A 22 13.39 3.47 10.98
C GLY A 22 13.15 2.25 10.08
N ARG A 23 14.22 1.49 9.78
CA ARG A 23 14.13 0.23 9.04
C ARG A 23 13.42 -0.82 9.85
N ARG A 24 12.62 -1.64 9.18
CA ARG A 24 11.87 -2.72 9.83
C ARG A 24 11.70 -3.91 8.90
N VAL A 25 11.72 -5.10 9.48
CA VAL A 25 11.35 -6.34 8.81
C VAL A 25 10.21 -6.99 9.57
N VAL A 26 9.16 -7.37 8.85
CA VAL A 26 8.03 -8.13 9.38
C VAL A 26 8.04 -9.51 8.73
N VAL A 27 8.17 -10.55 9.55
CA VAL A 27 8.13 -11.95 9.11
C VAL A 27 6.86 -12.59 9.65
N ASN A 28 6.00 -13.01 8.73
CA ASN A 28 4.89 -13.89 9.03
C ASN A 28 5.37 -15.34 8.83
N PRO A 29 5.36 -16.18 9.88
CA PRO A 29 5.70 -17.58 9.78
C PRO A 29 4.69 -18.33 8.90
N PRO A 30 5.10 -19.48 8.32
CA PRO A 30 4.24 -20.29 7.49
C PRO A 30 2.99 -20.71 8.28
N ARG A 31 1.84 -20.68 7.60
CA ARG A 31 0.61 -21.34 8.05
C ARG A 31 0.42 -22.59 7.21
N SER A 32 -0.35 -23.58 7.67
CA SER A 32 -0.55 -24.86 6.96
C SER A 32 -0.69 -24.68 5.44
N GLY A 33 0.35 -25.08 4.68
CA GLY A 33 0.39 -24.99 3.21
C GLY A 33 0.84 -23.65 2.61
N HIS A 34 1.28 -22.68 3.41
CA HIS A 34 1.71 -21.35 2.95
C HIS A 34 3.15 -21.03 3.38
N PRO A 35 3.98 -20.46 2.47
CA PRO A 35 5.34 -20.03 2.78
C PRO A 35 5.40 -18.89 3.79
N TYR A 36 6.59 -18.58 4.31
CA TYR A 36 6.85 -17.33 5.03
C TYR A 36 6.48 -16.14 4.16
N GLN A 37 5.85 -15.12 4.76
CA GLN A 37 5.65 -13.83 4.12
C GLN A 37 6.51 -12.78 4.82
N VAL A 38 7.47 -12.23 4.08
CA VAL A 38 8.40 -11.24 4.61
C VAL A 38 8.12 -9.89 3.97
N ARG A 39 8.19 -8.82 4.77
CA ARG A 39 8.03 -7.43 4.32
C ARG A 39 9.16 -6.58 4.88
N PHE A 40 9.70 -5.71 4.05
CA PHE A 40 10.78 -4.78 4.39
C PHE A 40 10.22 -3.36 4.31
N ASP A 41 10.24 -2.68 5.45
CA ASP A 41 9.78 -1.31 5.60
C ASP A 41 11.00 -0.37 5.72
N GLY A 42 10.93 0.78 5.06
CA GLY A 42 11.93 1.84 5.10
C GLY A 42 11.30 3.18 4.73
N HIS A 43 11.83 4.29 5.28
CA HIS A 43 11.27 5.64 5.08
C HIS A 43 9.74 5.71 5.23
N GLY A 44 9.19 5.02 6.24
CA GLY A 44 7.76 5.01 6.54
C GLY A 44 6.87 4.19 5.60
N ALA A 45 7.44 3.42 4.66
CA ALA A 45 6.69 2.67 3.66
C ALA A 45 7.12 1.19 3.56
N PRO A 46 6.21 0.26 3.17
CA PRO A 46 6.57 -1.10 2.81
C PRO A 46 7.21 -1.11 1.41
N LEU A 47 8.54 -1.20 1.35
CA LEU A 47 9.30 -1.03 0.11
C LEU A 47 9.45 -2.33 -0.67
N ALA A 48 9.54 -3.45 0.04
CA ALA A 48 9.72 -4.76 -0.57
C ALA A 48 9.00 -5.85 0.21
N GLY A 49 8.82 -6.99 -0.44
CA GLY A 49 8.36 -8.19 0.21
C GLY A 49 8.42 -9.40 -0.68
N GLY A 50 8.06 -10.54 -0.13
CA GLY A 50 8.01 -11.78 -0.89
C GLY A 50 7.61 -12.97 -0.05
N LEU A 51 7.53 -14.10 -0.74
CA LEU A 51 7.14 -15.39 -0.17
C LEU A 51 8.29 -16.37 -0.34
N THR A 52 8.68 -17.07 0.74
CA THR A 52 9.68 -18.14 0.68
C THR A 52 9.36 -19.28 1.64
N GLY A 53 9.66 -20.51 1.24
CA GLY A 53 9.58 -21.67 2.13
C GLY A 53 10.85 -21.90 2.96
N ASP A 54 11.92 -21.16 2.67
CA ASP A 54 13.24 -21.38 3.25
C ASP A 54 13.54 -20.34 4.34
N VAL A 55 13.70 -20.81 5.58
CA VAL A 55 14.06 -19.96 6.72
C VAL A 55 15.45 -19.34 6.57
N ALA A 56 16.38 -19.98 5.87
CA ALA A 56 17.72 -19.44 5.63
C ALA A 56 17.66 -18.20 4.74
N GLU A 57 16.80 -18.20 3.71
CA GLU A 57 16.55 -17.02 2.88
C GLU A 57 15.94 -15.89 3.71
N VAL A 58 14.98 -16.18 4.60
CA VAL A 58 14.39 -15.19 5.51
C VAL A 58 15.45 -14.55 6.39
N VAL A 59 16.31 -15.37 7.02
CA VAL A 59 17.40 -14.92 7.88
C VAL A 59 18.40 -14.07 7.10
N GLY A 60 18.82 -14.52 5.91
CA GLY A 60 19.76 -13.80 5.06
C GLY A 60 19.24 -12.43 4.61
N ALA A 61 17.99 -12.38 4.13
CA ALA A 61 17.35 -11.13 3.73
C ALA A 61 17.18 -10.17 4.90
N THR A 62 16.77 -10.68 6.07
CA THR A 62 16.62 -9.88 7.29
C THR A 62 17.96 -9.31 7.73
N ALA A 63 19.02 -10.13 7.76
CA ALA A 63 20.36 -9.69 8.13
C ALA A 63 20.90 -8.62 7.16
N ALA A 64 20.72 -8.81 5.85
CA ALA A 64 21.14 -7.84 4.84
C ALA A 64 20.44 -6.49 5.04
N TRP A 65 19.10 -6.48 5.13
CA TRP A 65 18.33 -5.26 5.29
C TRP A 65 18.62 -4.54 6.61
N MET A 66 18.62 -5.27 7.73
CA MET A 66 18.91 -4.70 9.05
C MET A 66 20.37 -4.27 9.19
N GLY A 67 21.30 -4.86 8.43
CA GLY A 67 22.69 -4.45 8.33
C GLY A 67 22.94 -3.24 7.43
N GLY A 68 21.89 -2.61 6.89
CA GLY A 68 21.99 -1.39 6.08
C GLY A 68 22.08 -1.61 4.57
N ALA A 69 21.95 -2.84 4.08
CA ALA A 69 21.92 -3.09 2.64
C ALA A 69 20.71 -2.40 1.98
N GLY A 70 20.89 -1.85 0.78
CA GLY A 70 19.78 -1.32 -0.01
C GLY A 70 18.87 -2.42 -0.57
N LEU A 71 17.78 -2.03 -1.22
CA LEU A 71 16.80 -2.94 -1.83
C LEU A 71 17.44 -3.91 -2.82
N GLU A 72 18.27 -3.40 -3.73
CA GLU A 72 18.94 -4.22 -4.75
C GLU A 72 19.90 -5.24 -4.14
N ALA A 73 20.71 -4.81 -3.15
CA ALA A 73 21.63 -5.69 -2.45
C ALA A 73 20.90 -6.75 -1.62
N THR A 74 19.77 -6.38 -1.01
CA THR A 74 18.91 -7.30 -0.26
C THR A 74 18.29 -8.35 -1.19
N ALA A 75 17.80 -7.95 -2.37
CA ALA A 75 17.26 -8.89 -3.36
C ALA A 75 18.32 -9.76 -4.02
N ALA A 76 19.56 -9.27 -4.17
CA ALA A 76 20.68 -10.09 -4.63
C ALA A 76 21.04 -11.20 -3.61
N ALA A 77 20.90 -10.92 -2.32
CA ALA A 77 21.13 -11.90 -1.25
C ALA A 77 19.97 -12.90 -1.09
N ALA A 78 18.75 -12.51 -1.47
CA ALA A 78 17.54 -13.31 -1.32
C ALA A 78 16.57 -13.09 -2.49
N PRO A 79 16.58 -13.95 -3.53
CA PRO A 79 15.83 -13.74 -4.77
C PRO A 79 14.30 -13.71 -4.62
N PHE A 80 13.75 -14.18 -3.49
CA PHE A 80 12.33 -14.08 -3.19
C PHE A 80 11.88 -12.63 -2.93
N VAL A 81 12.82 -11.72 -2.58
CA VAL A 81 12.53 -10.32 -2.30
C VAL A 81 12.20 -9.59 -3.61
N ARG A 82 11.00 -9.03 -3.67
CA ARG A 82 10.50 -8.25 -4.80
C ARG A 82 10.13 -6.85 -4.36
N PHE A 83 10.37 -5.89 -5.24
CA PHE A 83 9.98 -4.50 -5.09
C PHE A 83 9.69 -3.90 -6.46
N ARG A 84 9.07 -2.73 -6.48
CA ARG A 84 8.80 -1.96 -7.70
C ARG A 84 9.76 -0.79 -7.82
N GLU A 85 9.83 -0.18 -9.00
CA GLU A 85 10.71 0.97 -9.26
C GLU A 85 10.45 2.15 -8.31
N TRP A 86 9.19 2.40 -7.90
CA TRP A 86 8.86 3.46 -6.95
C TRP A 86 9.53 3.24 -5.57
N ALA A 87 9.74 1.99 -5.17
CA ALA A 87 10.39 1.67 -3.91
C ALA A 87 11.88 2.05 -3.93
N LEU A 88 12.55 1.90 -5.07
CA LEU A 88 13.92 2.41 -5.27
C LEU A 88 13.96 3.95 -5.25
N ALA A 89 12.93 4.61 -5.76
CA ALA A 89 12.82 6.07 -5.65
C ALA A 89 12.67 6.49 -4.18
N GLN A 90 11.76 5.84 -3.44
CA GLN A 90 11.53 6.07 -2.01
C GLN A 90 12.76 5.78 -1.14
N GLU A 91 13.53 4.73 -1.47
CA GLU A 91 14.79 4.41 -0.78
C GLU A 91 15.85 5.51 -0.97
N ARG A 92 15.93 6.10 -2.18
CA ARG A 92 16.89 7.17 -2.48
C ARG A 92 16.49 8.50 -1.84
N ALA A 93 15.21 8.84 -1.90
CA ALA A 93 14.66 10.05 -1.32
C ALA A 93 13.18 9.85 -0.98
N PRO A 94 12.72 10.24 0.22
CA PRO A 94 11.30 10.18 0.55
C PRO A 94 10.44 10.96 -0.46
N LEU A 95 9.46 10.27 -1.02
CA LEU A 95 8.41 10.84 -1.87
C LEU A 95 7.50 11.75 -1.04
N ASP A 96 6.82 12.65 -1.74
CA ASP A 96 5.68 13.38 -1.17
C ASP A 96 4.66 12.40 -0.56
N PRO A 97 4.09 12.68 0.62
CA PRO A 97 3.19 11.75 1.31
C PRO A 97 1.97 11.30 0.48
N VAL A 98 1.44 12.18 -0.37
CA VAL A 98 0.30 11.87 -1.24
C VAL A 98 0.74 10.89 -2.33
N GLU A 99 1.84 11.20 -3.02
CA GLU A 99 2.40 10.32 -4.06
C GLU A 99 2.81 8.96 -3.48
N LEU A 100 3.44 8.96 -2.30
CA LEU A 100 3.81 7.74 -1.58
C LEU A 100 2.59 6.86 -1.30
N MET A 101 1.49 7.45 -0.81
CA MET A 101 0.28 6.70 -0.54
C MET A 101 -0.34 6.11 -1.82
N TRP A 102 -0.31 6.85 -2.94
CA TRP A 102 -0.74 6.33 -4.24
C TRP A 102 0.07 5.10 -4.65
N MET A 103 1.40 5.19 -4.58
CA MET A 103 2.29 4.08 -4.91
C MET A 103 2.05 2.86 -4.03
N ILE A 104 1.93 3.05 -2.72
CA ILE A 104 1.63 1.96 -1.77
C ILE A 104 0.31 1.28 -2.11
N LYS A 105 -0.74 2.04 -2.43
CA LYS A 105 -2.06 1.46 -2.71
C LYS A 105 -2.11 0.71 -4.03
N LEU A 106 -1.53 1.27 -5.09
CA LEU A 106 -1.43 0.61 -6.39
C LEU A 106 -0.62 -0.69 -6.27
N ASP A 107 0.50 -0.66 -5.56
CA ASP A 107 1.34 -1.86 -5.39
C ASP A 107 0.67 -2.93 -4.52
N ARG A 108 0.02 -2.56 -3.41
CA ARG A 108 -0.65 -3.54 -2.53
C ARG A 108 -1.73 -4.35 -3.24
N VAL A 109 -2.43 -3.77 -4.21
CA VAL A 109 -3.43 -4.51 -4.99
C VAL A 109 -2.78 -5.50 -5.96
N HIS A 110 -1.50 -5.34 -6.29
CA HIS A 110 -0.74 -6.31 -7.08
C HIS A 110 -0.01 -7.37 -6.25
N LEU A 111 -0.02 -7.25 -4.92
CA LEU A 111 0.64 -8.21 -4.03
C LEU A 111 -0.38 -9.23 -3.51
N PRO A 112 0.00 -10.52 -3.37
CA PRO A 112 -0.83 -11.51 -2.71
C PRO A 112 -1.20 -11.07 -1.28
N PRO A 113 -2.44 -11.31 -0.82
CA PRO A 113 -3.53 -12.02 -1.51
C PRO A 113 -4.42 -11.12 -2.40
N TYR A 114 -4.06 -9.84 -2.57
CA TYR A 114 -4.93 -8.83 -3.16
C TYR A 114 -4.85 -8.74 -4.69
N ASP A 115 -3.89 -9.41 -5.31
CA ASP A 115 -3.73 -9.58 -6.77
C ASP A 115 -4.96 -10.19 -7.47
N ARG A 116 -5.89 -10.75 -6.69
CA ARG A 116 -7.17 -11.31 -7.13
C ARG A 116 -8.33 -10.30 -7.18
N HIS A 117 -8.06 -9.00 -7.01
CA HIS A 117 -9.08 -7.97 -6.95
C HIS A 117 -9.01 -6.98 -8.13
N PRO A 118 -9.43 -7.41 -9.34
CA PRO A 118 -9.32 -6.61 -10.55
C PRO A 118 -10.18 -5.33 -10.51
N ARG A 119 -11.33 -5.35 -9.84
CA ARG A 119 -12.23 -4.19 -9.74
C ARG A 119 -11.66 -3.08 -8.83
N PRO A 120 -11.22 -3.38 -7.59
CA PRO A 120 -10.47 -2.41 -6.78
C PRO A 120 -9.21 -1.87 -7.48
N HIS A 121 -8.49 -2.71 -8.23
CA HIS A 121 -7.34 -2.27 -9.01
C HIS A 121 -7.74 -1.24 -10.08
N ALA A 122 -8.73 -1.58 -10.91
CA ALA A 122 -9.23 -0.69 -11.97
C ALA A 122 -9.70 0.65 -11.39
N LEU A 123 -10.38 0.63 -10.23
CA LEU A 123 -10.80 1.84 -9.52
C LEU A 123 -9.63 2.74 -9.10
N LEU A 124 -8.58 2.17 -8.49
CA LEU A 124 -7.39 2.93 -8.12
C LEU A 124 -6.65 3.48 -9.34
N ALA A 125 -6.51 2.67 -10.40
CA ALA A 125 -5.85 3.09 -11.64
C ALA A 125 -6.61 4.23 -12.34
N ALA A 126 -7.94 4.10 -12.48
CA ALA A 126 -8.80 5.14 -13.05
C ALA A 126 -8.74 6.43 -12.22
N ALA A 127 -8.73 6.33 -10.90
CA ALA A 127 -8.61 7.49 -10.02
C ALA A 127 -7.24 8.16 -10.11
N TYR A 128 -6.15 7.38 -10.14
CA TYR A 128 -4.79 7.92 -10.28
C TYR A 128 -4.57 8.64 -11.62
N ALA A 129 -5.25 8.20 -12.68
CA ALA A 129 -5.21 8.84 -13.99
C ALA A 129 -5.85 10.25 -14.00
N GLN A 130 -6.65 10.60 -13.00
CA GLN A 130 -7.25 11.94 -12.88
C GLN A 130 -6.29 12.89 -12.15
N PRO A 131 -5.76 13.94 -12.81
CA PRO A 131 -4.78 14.85 -12.19
C PRO A 131 -5.28 15.52 -10.90
N VAL A 132 -6.57 15.82 -10.83
CA VAL A 132 -7.19 16.43 -9.65
C VAL A 132 -7.22 15.49 -8.45
N LEU A 133 -7.47 14.19 -8.66
CA LEU A 133 -7.52 13.19 -7.59
C LEU A 133 -6.11 12.75 -7.16
N ARG A 134 -5.14 12.73 -8.09
CA ARG A 134 -3.74 12.41 -7.76
C ARG A 134 -3.15 13.38 -6.73
N ARG A 135 -3.69 14.58 -6.63
CA ARG A 135 -3.29 15.61 -5.64
C ARG A 135 -4.00 15.49 -4.29
N LEU A 136 -4.92 14.53 -4.15
CA LEU A 136 -5.64 14.25 -2.90
C LEU A 136 -5.11 12.98 -2.26
N MET A 137 -5.21 12.90 -0.94
CA MET A 137 -4.84 11.71 -0.18
C MET A 137 -5.84 10.59 -0.49
N PRO A 138 -5.45 9.50 -1.17
CA PRO A 138 -6.36 8.39 -1.38
C PRO A 138 -6.52 7.64 -0.06
N VAL A 139 -7.74 7.22 0.22
CA VAL A 139 -8.07 6.44 1.42
C VAL A 139 -8.91 5.25 1.00
N ASN A 140 -8.56 4.07 1.51
CA ASN A 140 -9.33 2.88 1.21
C ASN A 140 -9.53 2.00 2.45
N SER A 141 -10.72 1.42 2.55
CA SER A 141 -11.11 0.45 3.57
C SER A 141 -12.08 -0.52 2.94
N HIS A 142 -11.88 -1.83 3.14
CA HIS A 142 -12.68 -2.89 2.50
C HIS A 142 -12.82 -2.68 0.97
N PHE A 143 -11.74 -2.22 0.32
CA PHE A 143 -11.68 -1.81 -1.10
C PHE A 143 -12.48 -0.57 -1.50
N ASN A 144 -13.33 -0.02 -0.63
CA ASN A 144 -13.98 1.26 -0.90
C ASN A 144 -12.93 2.36 -1.00
N LEU A 145 -13.02 3.22 -2.01
CA LEU A 145 -12.09 4.32 -2.24
C LEU A 145 -12.77 5.66 -1.96
N TRP A 146 -12.11 6.54 -1.22
CA TRP A 146 -12.48 7.94 -1.09
C TRP A 146 -11.23 8.81 -1.00
N PHE A 147 -11.41 10.12 -1.02
CA PHE A 147 -10.32 11.08 -1.02
C PHE A 147 -10.40 11.99 0.19
N SER A 148 -9.24 12.50 0.58
CA SER A 148 -9.11 13.46 1.67
C SER A 148 -8.22 14.63 1.27
N THR A 149 -8.52 15.80 1.83
CA THR A 149 -7.67 16.99 1.74
C THR A 149 -6.56 17.01 2.79
N THR A 150 -6.52 16.05 3.72
CA THR A 150 -5.49 16.00 4.76
C THR A 150 -4.65 14.74 4.68
N VAL A 151 -3.35 14.90 4.95
CA VAL A 151 -2.37 13.80 4.99
C VAL A 151 -2.38 13.12 6.37
N GLU A 152 -2.39 13.91 7.45
CA GLU A 152 -2.23 13.38 8.81
C GLU A 152 -3.48 12.69 9.36
N THR A 153 -4.67 13.22 9.06
CA THR A 153 -5.95 12.72 9.58
C THR A 153 -6.98 12.50 8.46
N PRO A 154 -6.67 11.64 7.49
CA PRO A 154 -7.43 11.55 6.24
C PRO A 154 -8.91 11.17 6.43
N TRP A 155 -9.24 10.45 7.50
CA TRP A 155 -10.62 10.09 7.85
C TRP A 155 -11.49 11.26 8.31
N ARG A 156 -10.90 12.41 8.70
CA ARG A 156 -11.64 13.59 9.17
C ARG A 156 -12.02 14.58 8.07
N ALA A 157 -11.33 14.53 6.92
CA ALA A 157 -11.46 15.51 5.86
C ALA A 157 -11.83 14.86 4.52
N LYS A 158 -12.76 13.89 4.56
CA LYS A 158 -13.29 13.24 3.36
C LYS A 158 -13.89 14.29 2.42
N VAL A 159 -13.56 14.18 1.13
CA VAL A 159 -14.13 15.01 0.07
C VAL A 159 -14.75 14.15 -1.03
N GLY A 160 -15.85 14.65 -1.59
CA GLY A 160 -16.62 13.94 -2.59
C GLY A 160 -17.31 12.68 -2.05
N GLY A 161 -17.52 11.70 -2.93
CA GLY A 161 -18.16 10.42 -2.62
C GLY A 161 -17.16 9.32 -2.24
N THR A 162 -17.71 8.22 -1.74
CA THR A 162 -16.98 6.94 -1.62
C THR A 162 -17.37 6.03 -2.77
N VAL A 163 -16.41 5.37 -3.42
CA VAL A 163 -16.70 4.38 -4.46
C VAL A 163 -16.55 2.98 -3.89
N ASP A 164 -17.63 2.20 -3.91
CA ASP A 164 -17.62 0.77 -3.66
C ASP A 164 -17.39 0.05 -5.01
N PRO A 165 -16.26 -0.65 -5.18
CA PRO A 165 -15.97 -1.32 -6.45
C PRO A 165 -16.80 -2.58 -6.70
N ASN A 166 -17.53 -3.12 -5.71
CA ASN A 166 -18.15 -4.44 -5.78
C ASN A 166 -19.66 -4.45 -5.52
N HIS A 167 -20.31 -3.28 -5.41
CA HIS A 167 -21.75 -3.19 -5.15
C HIS A 167 -22.57 -3.84 -6.28
N GLU A 168 -23.13 -5.01 -5.99
CA GLU A 168 -23.91 -5.82 -6.96
C GLU A 168 -23.15 -6.07 -8.28
N GLY A 169 -21.82 -6.21 -8.20
CA GLY A 169 -20.96 -6.39 -9.38
C GLY A 169 -20.70 -5.12 -10.20
N ARG A 170 -21.13 -3.96 -9.71
CA ARG A 170 -20.97 -2.63 -10.33
C ARG A 170 -20.14 -1.70 -9.42
N TYR A 171 -19.67 -0.59 -9.98
CA TYR A 171 -19.01 0.48 -9.24
C TYR A 171 -20.07 1.44 -8.72
N ALA A 172 -20.35 1.43 -7.42
CA ALA A 172 -21.32 2.34 -6.83
C ALA A 172 -20.63 3.55 -6.22
N VAL A 173 -21.13 4.74 -6.52
CA VAL A 173 -20.72 5.98 -5.86
C VAL A 173 -21.71 6.30 -4.74
N TRP A 174 -21.22 6.36 -3.52
CA TRP A 174 -21.96 6.55 -2.28
C TRP A 174 -21.74 7.94 -1.70
N ASN A 175 -22.81 8.48 -1.12
CA ASN A 175 -22.76 9.60 -0.20
C ASN A 175 -23.27 9.13 1.19
N ASP A 176 -23.34 10.03 2.15
CA ASP A 176 -23.74 9.70 3.54
C ASP A 176 -25.16 9.08 3.66
N GLY A 177 -25.99 9.21 2.62
CA GLY A 177 -27.33 8.62 2.54
C GLY A 177 -27.46 7.31 1.75
N GLY A 178 -26.37 6.75 1.19
CA GLY A 178 -26.39 5.52 0.39
C GLY A 178 -25.87 5.65 -1.04
N PRO A 179 -26.05 4.61 -1.89
CA PRO A 179 -25.60 4.62 -3.27
C PRO A 179 -26.40 5.64 -4.09
N VAL A 180 -25.69 6.53 -4.78
CA VAL A 180 -26.28 7.60 -5.59
C VAL A 180 -26.30 7.25 -7.07
N ALA A 181 -25.33 6.45 -7.52
CA ALA A 181 -25.25 5.95 -8.88
C ALA A 181 -24.38 4.70 -8.94
N CYS A 182 -24.66 3.83 -9.91
CA CYS A 182 -23.91 2.61 -10.18
C CYS A 182 -23.45 2.60 -11.64
N PHE A 183 -22.21 2.17 -11.86
CA PHE A 183 -21.53 2.20 -13.16
C PHE A 183 -20.90 0.86 -13.48
N ASP A 184 -20.76 0.57 -14.77
CA ASP A 184 -20.15 -0.68 -15.21
C ASP A 184 -18.63 -0.57 -15.25
N THR A 185 -18.12 0.65 -15.44
CA THR A 185 -16.68 0.96 -15.50
C THR A 185 -16.21 1.78 -14.30
N ALA A 186 -14.91 1.66 -13.99
CA ALA A 186 -14.28 2.44 -12.93
C ALA A 186 -14.18 3.92 -13.31
N GLU A 187 -13.93 4.18 -14.59
CA GLU A 187 -13.75 5.50 -15.19
C GLU A 187 -15.02 6.34 -15.06
N GLU A 188 -16.20 5.77 -15.30
CA GLU A 188 -17.48 6.47 -15.14
C GLU A 188 -17.75 6.82 -13.67
N ALA A 189 -17.49 5.89 -12.75
CA ALA A 189 -17.64 6.15 -11.32
C ALA A 189 -16.68 7.24 -10.83
N VAL A 190 -15.43 7.20 -11.29
CA VAL A 190 -14.41 8.22 -10.99
C VAL A 190 -14.78 9.57 -11.59
N ALA A 191 -15.31 9.60 -12.82
CA ALA A 191 -15.77 10.83 -13.45
C ALA A 191 -16.88 11.50 -12.62
N LEU A 192 -17.82 10.72 -12.07
CA LEU A 192 -18.82 11.26 -11.14
C LEU A 192 -18.20 11.82 -9.87
N VAL A 193 -17.21 11.15 -9.29
CA VAL A 193 -16.49 11.66 -8.10
C VAL A 193 -15.81 12.99 -8.43
N VAL A 194 -15.10 13.08 -9.55
CA VAL A 194 -14.42 14.31 -10.00
C VAL A 194 -15.43 15.44 -10.20
N ALA A 195 -16.54 15.19 -10.88
CA ALA A 195 -17.58 16.18 -11.14
C ALA A 195 -18.26 16.70 -9.85
N ARG A 196 -18.16 15.96 -8.75
CA ARG A 196 -18.73 16.31 -7.44
C ARG A 196 -17.69 16.78 -6.43
N LEU A 197 -16.43 16.95 -6.82
CA LEU A 197 -15.44 17.53 -5.93
C LEU A 197 -15.81 18.98 -5.61
N PRO A 198 -15.69 19.40 -4.34
CA PRO A 198 -15.78 20.82 -4.00
C PRO A 198 -14.77 21.65 -4.80
N GLU A 199 -15.15 22.87 -5.17
CA GLU A 199 -14.18 23.81 -5.72
C GLU A 199 -13.02 24.01 -4.74
N GLY A 200 -11.79 23.93 -5.25
CA GLY A 200 -10.59 24.10 -4.43
C GLY A 200 -10.26 22.92 -3.51
N ALA A 201 -10.78 21.72 -3.75
CA ALA A 201 -10.55 20.53 -2.92
C ALA A 201 -9.08 20.06 -2.77
N GLY A 202 -8.08 20.75 -3.33
CA GLY A 202 -6.69 20.31 -3.22
C GLY A 202 -5.65 21.39 -3.49
N PRO A 203 -4.35 21.08 -3.30
CA PRO A 203 -3.80 19.76 -2.96
C PRO A 203 -4.00 19.39 -1.49
N ALA A 204 -3.94 18.09 -1.17
CA ALA A 204 -3.95 17.63 0.21
C ALA A 204 -2.68 18.10 0.96
N ARG A 205 -2.82 18.36 2.26
CA ARG A 205 -1.75 18.89 3.12
C ARG A 205 -1.69 18.21 4.47
#